data_AF-A0A815LF54-F1
#
_entry.id   AF-A0A815LF54-F1
#
_cell.length_a   1.000
_cell.length_b   1.000
_cell.length_c   1.000
_cell.angle_alpha   90.00
_cell.angle_beta   90.00
_cell.angle_gamma   90.00
#
_symmetry.space_group_name_H-M   'P 1'
#
loop_
_entity.id
_entity.type
_entity.pdbx_description
1 polymer ?
#
loop_
_entity_poly.entity_id
_entity_poly.type
_entity_poly.pdbx_seq_one_letter_code
_entity_poly.pdbx_strand_id
1 'polypeptide(L)'
;MTSASMFWQDTLRDCKIDHSLSLPFDRYRISDKHRTSRGISVSFDFCEDISKSLVTYSSLNDVTLQQLALASYYAFLFKLTNGESDLCIEINTDGRYTK
;
A
#
# COMPACT_ATOMS: atom_id res chain seq x y z
N MET A 1 -16.26 -2.08 -23.92
CA MET A 1 -15.56 -2.00 -22.62
C MET A 1 -16.36 -1.08 -21.71
N THR A 2 -16.51 -1.42 -20.43
CA THR A 2 -17.15 -0.53 -19.44
C THR A 2 -16.21 0.60 -19.05
N SER A 3 -16.72 1.72 -18.55
CA SER A 3 -15.88 2.84 -18.07
C SER A 3 -14.87 2.40 -17.02
N ALA A 4 -15.26 1.49 -16.12
CA ALA A 4 -14.37 0.92 -15.11
C ALA A 4 -13.21 0.11 -15.71
N SER A 5 -13.47 -0.68 -16.75
CA SER A 5 -12.41 -1.44 -17.43
C SER A 5 -11.41 -0.53 -18.14
N MET A 6 -11.88 0.56 -18.75
CA MET A 6 -11.00 1.53 -19.42
C MET A 6 -10.15 2.29 -18.41
N PHE A 7 -10.74 2.69 -17.27
CA PHE A 7 -10.02 3.33 -16.17
C PHE A 7 -8.83 2.49 -15.68
N TRP A 8 -9.04 1.21 -15.40
CA TRP A 8 -7.98 0.34 -14.89
C TRP A 8 -6.91 0.04 -15.95
N GLN A 9 -7.30 -0.14 -17.21
CA GLN A 9 -6.35 -0.32 -18.31
C GLN A 9 -5.45 0.91 -18.51
N ASP A 10 -6.00 2.11 -18.35
CA ASP A 10 -5.23 3.35 -18.47
C ASP A 10 -4.33 3.56 -17.23
N THR A 11 -4.90 3.42 -16.03
CA THR A 11 -4.18 3.61 -14.75
C THR A 11 -3.00 2.66 -14.59
N LEU A 12 -3.13 1.41 -15.04
CA LEU A 12 -2.11 0.38 -14.88
C LEU A 12 -1.28 0.13 -16.17
N ARG A 13 -1.42 0.98 -17.20
CA ARG A 13 -0.80 0.76 -18.52
C ARG A 13 0.71 0.53 -18.42
N ASP A 14 1.38 1.37 -17.65
CA ASP A 14 2.84 1.38 -17.50
C ASP A 14 3.30 0.65 -16.24
N CYS A 15 2.37 0.06 -15.48
CA CYS A 15 2.68 -0.68 -14.28
C CYS A 15 3.39 -2.00 -14.65
N LYS A 16 4.66 -2.12 -14.25
CA LYS A 16 5.44 -3.34 -14.45
C LYS A 16 5.06 -4.39 -13.41
N ILE A 17 4.01 -5.17 -13.69
CA ILE A 17 3.49 -6.20 -12.78
C ILE A 17 4.54 -7.30 -12.48
N ASP A 18 5.50 -7.50 -13.38
CA ASP A 18 6.64 -8.41 -13.23
C ASP A 18 7.80 -7.81 -12.43
N HIS A 19 7.81 -6.50 -12.19
CA HIS A 19 8.81 -5.83 -11.38
C HIS A 19 8.50 -6.04 -9.89
N SER A 20 9.32 -6.83 -9.21
CA SER A 20 9.27 -6.93 -7.76
C SER A 20 9.90 -5.69 -7.15
N LEU A 21 9.17 -5.07 -6.22
CA LEU A 21 9.69 -3.98 -5.39
C LEU A 21 11.02 -4.39 -4.73
N SER A 22 12.01 -3.50 -4.78
CA SER A 22 13.39 -3.72 -4.37
C SER A 22 13.60 -3.69 -2.84
N LEU A 23 12.76 -4.40 -2.09
CA LEU A 23 12.79 -4.41 -0.63
C LEU A 23 14.05 -5.11 -0.08
N PRO A 24 14.59 -4.65 1.07
CA PRO A 24 15.64 -5.39 1.76
C PRO A 24 15.07 -6.71 2.28
N PHE A 25 15.76 -7.81 2.00
CA PHE A 25 15.39 -9.15 2.47
C PHE A 25 16.44 -9.67 3.46
N ASP A 26 15.98 -10.20 4.59
CA ASP A 26 16.86 -10.87 5.57
C ASP A 26 17.39 -12.23 5.05
N ARG A 27 16.75 -12.79 4.03
CA ARG A 27 17.10 -14.07 3.41
C ARG A 27 16.97 -13.97 1.90
N TYR A 28 17.80 -14.73 1.19
CA TYR A 28 17.71 -14.82 -0.26
C TYR A 28 16.33 -15.29 -0.71
N ARG A 29 15.72 -14.57 -1.66
CA ARG A 29 14.45 -14.95 -2.25
C ARG A 29 14.68 -16.08 -3.24
N ILE A 30 14.24 -17.28 -2.90
CA ILE A 30 14.30 -18.41 -3.83
C ILE A 30 13.26 -18.15 -4.94
N SER A 31 13.72 -18.15 -6.19
CA SER A 31 12.95 -17.78 -7.38
C SER A 31 12.11 -18.93 -7.95
N ASP A 32 12.11 -20.08 -7.29
CA ASP A 32 11.29 -21.22 -7.63
C ASP A 32 9.81 -20.92 -7.33
N LYS A 33 8.94 -21.34 -8.25
CA LYS A 33 7.52 -20.97 -8.33
C LYS A 33 6.65 -21.45 -7.15
N HIS A 34 7.25 -21.99 -6.09
CA HIS A 34 6.54 -22.54 -4.94
C HIS A 34 6.60 -21.57 -3.75
N ARG A 35 5.79 -20.50 -3.82
CA ARG A 35 5.53 -19.64 -2.66
C ARG A 35 4.96 -20.50 -1.52
N THR A 36 5.70 -20.60 -0.42
CA THR A 36 5.32 -21.46 0.72
C THR A 36 4.07 -21.00 1.46
N SER A 37 3.62 -19.76 1.21
CA SER A 37 2.50 -19.09 1.89
C SER A 37 2.63 -18.99 3.41
N ARG A 38 3.80 -19.31 3.99
CA ARG A 38 4.06 -19.11 5.42
C ARG A 38 4.28 -17.63 5.70
N GLY A 39 3.57 -17.11 6.68
CA GLY A 39 3.68 -15.73 7.14
C GLY A 39 3.62 -15.65 8.67
N ILE A 40 4.01 -14.51 9.19
CA ILE A 40 3.87 -14.12 10.60
C ILE A 40 3.18 -12.76 10.63
N SER A 41 2.39 -12.50 11.66
CA SER A 41 1.80 -11.20 11.92
C SER A 41 2.49 -10.56 13.12
N VAL A 42 2.81 -9.28 12.99
CA VAL A 42 3.31 -8.45 14.09
C VAL A 42 2.28 -7.34 14.29
N SER A 43 1.93 -7.09 15.55
CA SER A 43 1.02 -6.03 15.94
C SER A 43 1.78 -4.99 16.75
N PHE A 44 1.41 -3.73 16.56
CA PHE A 44 1.93 -2.61 17.32
C PHE A 44 0.82 -1.56 17.44
N ASP A 45 0.90 -0.76 18.49
CA ASP A 45 -0.05 0.32 18.76
C ASP A 45 0.66 1.67 18.67
N PHE A 46 -0.07 2.68 18.20
CA PHE A 46 0.36 4.06 18.34
C PHE A 46 0.00 4.56 19.74
N CYS A 47 0.89 5.36 20.34
CA CYS A 47 0.54 6.02 21.59
C CYS A 47 -0.61 7.01 21.39
N GLU A 48 -1.22 7.43 22.50
CA GLU A 48 -2.39 8.31 22.49
C GLU A 48 -2.11 9.63 21.76
N ASP A 49 -0.93 10.22 21.98
CA ASP A 49 -0.55 11.50 21.36
C ASP A 49 -0.47 11.40 19.83
N ILE A 50 0.21 10.37 19.32
CA ILE A 50 0.31 10.13 17.86
C ILE A 50 -1.07 9.86 17.27
N SER A 51 -1.88 9.05 17.96
CA SER A 51 -3.23 8.72 17.50
C SER A 51 -4.11 9.97 17.36
N LYS A 52 -4.07 10.86 18.37
CA LYS A 52 -4.77 12.16 18.32
C LYS A 52 -4.25 13.04 17.19
N SER A 53 -2.93 13.14 17.02
CA SER A 53 -2.33 13.94 15.95
C SER A 53 -2.71 13.45 14.57
N LEU A 54 -2.78 12.13 14.34
CA LEU A 54 -3.21 11.56 13.06
C LEU A 54 -4.68 11.90 12.75
N VAL A 55 -5.57 11.78 13.74
CA VAL A 55 -6.98 12.14 13.58
C VAL A 55 -7.10 13.64 13.28
N THR A 56 -6.47 14.50 14.07
CA THR A 56 -6.49 15.95 13.83
C THR A 56 -5.94 16.32 12.46
N TYR A 57 -4.82 15.73 12.04
CA TYR A 57 -4.22 15.98 10.73
C TYR A 57 -5.16 15.58 9.59
N SER A 58 -5.79 14.41 9.70
CA SER A 58 -6.75 13.94 8.69
C SER A 58 -7.93 14.89 8.54
N SER A 59 -8.51 15.35 9.65
CA SER A 59 -9.59 16.35 9.66
C SER A 59 -9.17 17.70 9.08
N LEU A 60 -7.97 18.19 9.41
CA LEU A 60 -7.48 19.49 8.91
C LEU A 60 -7.23 19.49 7.39
N ASN A 61 -6.92 18.34 6.81
CA ASN A 61 -6.60 18.20 5.38
C ASN A 61 -7.73 17.60 4.55
N ASP A 62 -8.92 17.41 5.13
CA ASP A 62 -10.09 16.80 4.47
C ASP A 62 -9.79 15.44 3.82
N VAL A 63 -9.02 14.61 4.53
CA VAL A 63 -8.70 13.24 4.11
C VAL A 63 -9.17 12.25 5.17
N THR A 64 -9.47 11.03 4.74
CA THR A 64 -9.78 9.96 5.71
C THR A 64 -8.51 9.49 6.41
N LEU A 65 -8.66 8.95 7.63
CA LEU A 65 -7.54 8.33 8.35
C LEU A 65 -6.89 7.20 7.53
N GLN A 66 -7.68 6.46 6.75
CA GLN A 66 -7.19 5.42 5.85
C GLN A 66 -6.28 6.00 4.76
N GLN A 67 -6.68 7.10 4.11
CA GLN A 67 -5.86 7.77 3.09
C GLN A 67 -4.56 8.32 3.68
N LEU A 68 -4.61 8.89 4.88
CA LEU A 68 -3.42 9.37 5.58
C LEU A 68 -2.46 8.22 5.92
N ALA A 69 -2.99 7.09 6.42
CA ALA A 69 -2.20 5.89 6.72
C ALA A 69 -1.58 5.30 5.45
N LEU A 70 -2.35 5.25 4.36
CA LEU A 70 -1.86 4.79 3.05
C LEU A 70 -0.74 5.69 2.53
N ALA A 71 -0.91 7.01 2.55
CA ALA A 71 0.12 7.97 2.14
C ALA A 71 1.39 7.84 2.99
N SER A 72 1.23 7.62 4.30
CA SER A 72 2.34 7.35 5.21
C SER A 72 3.06 6.05 4.85
N TYR A 73 2.33 5.02 4.43
CA TYR A 73 2.90 3.75 3.97
C TYR A 73 3.64 3.90 2.63
N TYR A 74 3.13 4.68 1.68
CA TYR A 74 3.86 5.08 0.48
C TYR A 74 5.19 5.77 0.81
N ALA A 75 5.16 6.75 1.72
CA ALA A 75 6.36 7.48 2.14
C ALA A 75 7.37 6.58 2.87
N PHE A 76 6.89 5.61 3.65
CA PHE A 76 7.72 4.60 4.29
C PHE A 76 8.43 3.73 3.24
N LEU A 77 7.69 3.19 2.27
CA LEU A 77 8.25 2.35 1.21
C LEU A 77 9.26 3.11 0.35
N PHE A 78 8.95 4.35 -0.04
CA PHE A 78 9.89 5.23 -0.77
C PHE A 78 11.24 5.36 -0.05
N LYS A 79 11.22 5.56 1.28
CA LYS A 79 12.45 5.62 2.08
C LYS A 79 13.14 4.27 2.17
N LEU A 80 12.38 3.19 2.32
CA LEU A 80 12.90 1.84 2.48
C LEU A 80 13.57 1.30 1.21
N THR A 81 13.06 1.67 0.03
CA THR A 81 13.58 1.28 -1.29
C THR A 81 14.60 2.26 -1.85
N ASN A 82 15.10 3.18 -1.01
CA ASN A 82 16.09 4.18 -1.40
C ASN A 82 15.64 5.06 -2.59
N GLY A 83 14.38 5.49 -2.58
CA GLY A 83 13.87 6.51 -3.50
C GLY A 83 12.98 5.99 -4.63
N GLU A 84 12.49 4.75 -4.59
CA GLU A 84 11.55 4.23 -5.58
C GLU A 84 10.21 4.97 -5.47
N SER A 85 9.86 5.74 -6.51
CA SER A 85 8.70 6.63 -6.53
C SER A 85 7.48 6.08 -7.26
N ASP A 86 7.64 4.99 -8.00
CA ASP A 86 6.56 4.30 -8.71
C ASP A 86 6.15 3.06 -7.91
N LEU A 87 5.08 3.18 -7.14
CA LEU A 87 4.66 2.19 -6.16
C LEU A 87 3.21 1.77 -6.43
N CYS A 88 2.98 0.47 -6.55
CA CYS A 88 1.64 -0.12 -6.68
C CYS A 88 1.26 -0.86 -5.40
N ILE A 89 0.22 -0.39 -4.71
CA ILE A 89 -0.24 -0.94 -3.43
C ILE A 89 -1.67 -1.44 -3.58
N GLU A 90 -1.91 -2.70 -3.22
CA GLU A 90 -3.24 -3.30 -3.21
C GLU A 90 -3.99 -2.96 -1.91
N ILE A 91 -5.26 -2.62 -2.02
CA ILE A 91 -6.16 -2.39 -0.90
C ILE A 91 -7.41 -3.24 -1.10
N ASN A 92 -7.74 -4.05 -0.11
CA ASN A 92 -9.00 -4.79 -0.11
C ASN A 92 -10.16 -3.86 0.24
N THR A 93 -11.19 -3.87 -0.60
CA THR A 93 -12.48 -3.21 -0.33
C THR A 93 -13.52 -4.26 0.00
N ASP A 94 -14.53 -3.89 0.79
CA ASP A 94 -15.60 -4.83 1.19
C ASP A 94 -16.57 -5.20 0.05
N GLY A 95 -16.55 -4.43 -1.04
CA GLY A 95 -17.41 -4.59 -2.20
C GLY A 95 -18.89 -4.26 -1.95
N ARG A 96 -19.22 -3.66 -0.80
CA ARG A 96 -20.62 -3.40 -0.39
C ARG A 96 -21.00 -1.94 -0.64
N TYR A 97 -21.15 -1.61 -1.92
CA TYR A 97 -21.55 -0.26 -2.33
C TYR A 97 -23.08 -0.10 -2.21
N THR A 98 -23.55 0.81 -1.36
CA THR A 98 -24.95 1.23 -1.35
C THR A 98 -25.24 2.11 -2.56
N LYS A 99 -26.36 1.86 -3.24
CA LYS A 99 -26.85 2.67 -4.36
C LYS A 99 -27.29 4.07 -3.92
#